data_AF-A0A9E3NKV5-F1
#
_entry.id   AF-A0A9E3NKV5-F1
#
_cell.length_a   1.000
_cell.length_b   1.000
_cell.length_c   1.000
_cell.angle_alpha   90.00
_cell.angle_beta   90.00
_cell.angle_gamma   90.00
#
_symmetry.space_group_name_H-M   'P 1'
#
loop_
_entity.id
_entity.type
_entity.pdbx_description
1 polymer ?
#
loop_
_entity_poly.entity_id
_entity_poly.type
_entity_poly.pdbx_seq_one_letter_code
_entity_poly.pdbx_strand_id
1 'polypeptide(L)'
;MFRKLYFKSLSAAKQIATLRERGTMLGTRLKNGRKAYLYLLKDFCAEVIFQNDDAELSPEKITTFDNVKEFNSYLEREFRASF
;
A
#
# COMPACT_ATOMS: atom_id res chain seq x y z
N MET A 1 4.76 0.19 15.25
CA MET A 1 3.60 -0.64 15.68
C MET A 1 2.35 0.18 16.02
N PHE A 2 2.37 1.10 17.01
CA PHE A 2 1.19 1.91 17.39
C PHE A 2 0.58 2.71 16.23
N ARG A 3 1.44 3.28 15.37
CA ARG A 3 1.00 4.09 14.23
C ARG A 3 0.28 3.30 13.14
N LYS A 4 0.69 2.04 12.93
CA LYS A 4 0.01 1.10 12.02
C LYS A 4 -1.37 0.71 12.56
N LEU A 5 -1.49 0.48 13.88
CA LEU A 5 -2.78 0.18 14.51
C LEU A 5 -3.73 1.38 14.41
N TYR A 6 -3.23 2.58 14.71
CA TYR A 6 -3.98 3.81 14.49
C TYR A 6 -4.42 3.94 13.02
N PHE A 7 -3.49 3.76 12.07
CA PHE A 7 -3.77 3.80 10.64
C PHE A 7 -4.88 2.82 10.24
N LYS A 8 -4.81 1.56 10.71
CA LYS A 8 -5.83 0.54 10.41
C LYS A 8 -7.22 0.87 10.97
N SER A 9 -7.30 1.64 12.06
CA SER A 9 -8.58 2.08 12.63
C SER A 9 -9.23 3.24 11.87
N LEU A 10 -8.48 3.93 10.99
CA LEU A 10 -9.00 5.01 10.17
C LEU A 10 -9.90 4.50 9.06
N SER A 11 -10.90 5.31 8.68
CA SER A 11 -11.66 5.10 7.44
C SER A 11 -10.74 5.08 6.22
N ALA A 12 -11.11 4.34 5.18
CA ALA A 12 -10.40 4.27 3.91
C ALA A 12 -9.96 5.64 3.35
N ALA A 13 -10.86 6.63 3.33
CA ALA A 13 -10.53 7.99 2.86
C ALA A 13 -9.40 8.65 3.67
N LYS A 14 -9.46 8.54 5.01
CA LYS A 14 -8.40 9.05 5.92
C LYS A 14 -7.10 8.27 5.81
N GLN A 15 -7.16 6.96 5.53
CA GLN A 15 -5.97 6.15 5.25
C GLN A 15 -5.25 6.67 4.00
N ILE A 16 -5.99 6.90 2.91
CA ILE A 16 -5.43 7.45 1.66
C ILE A 16 -4.92 8.87 1.84
N ALA A 17 -5.68 9.74 2.52
CA ALA A 17 -5.22 11.09 2.84
C ALA A 17 -3.90 11.04 3.63
N THR A 18 -3.80 10.16 4.63
CA THR A 18 -2.57 9.98 5.41
C THR A 18 -1.40 9.49 4.54
N LEU A 19 -1.64 8.57 3.61
CA LEU A 19 -0.61 8.07 2.68
C LEU A 19 -0.16 9.16 1.70
N ARG A 20 -1.08 9.98 1.19
CA ARG A 20 -0.78 11.09 0.27
C ARG A 20 -0.05 12.24 0.96
N GLU A 21 -0.47 12.61 2.17
CA GLU A 21 0.08 13.74 2.92
C GLU A 21 1.40 13.42 3.61
N ARG A 22 1.54 12.21 4.18
CA ARG A 22 2.64 11.86 5.08
C ARG A 22 3.49 10.71 4.57
N GLY A 23 3.04 10.02 3.52
CA GLY A 23 3.74 8.89 2.93
C GLY A 23 4.62 9.33 1.78
N THR A 24 5.69 8.58 1.59
CA THR A 24 6.51 8.65 0.39
C THR A 24 5.98 7.62 -0.60
N MET A 25 5.49 8.07 -1.74
CA MET A 25 5.11 7.17 -2.83
C MET A 25 6.37 6.56 -3.43
N LEU A 26 6.51 5.25 -3.31
CA LEU A 26 7.66 4.51 -3.83
C LEU A 26 7.50 4.21 -5.33
N GLY A 27 6.26 4.13 -5.80
CA GLY A 27 5.93 3.89 -7.20
C GLY A 27 4.63 3.12 -7.38
N THR A 28 4.42 2.64 -8.60
CA THR A 28 3.28 1.79 -8.95
C THR A 28 3.78 0.54 -9.64
N ARG A 29 3.07 -0.57 -9.45
CA ARG A 29 3.33 -1.83 -10.15
C ARG A 29 2.04 -2.43 -10.69
N LEU A 30 2.16 -3.30 -11.68
CA LEU A 30 1.07 -4.18 -12.10
C LEU A 30 1.10 -5.44 -11.25
N LYS A 31 -0.08 -5.86 -10.79
CA LYS A 31 -0.29 -7.06 -9.99
C LYS A 31 -1.56 -7.73 -10.49
N ASN A 32 -1.44 -8.89 -11.15
CA ASN A 32 -2.57 -9.62 -11.73
C ASN A 32 -3.47 -8.73 -12.62
N GLY A 33 -2.86 -7.86 -13.43
CA GLY A 33 -3.58 -6.91 -14.29
C GLY A 33 -4.16 -5.68 -13.58
N ARG A 34 -4.02 -5.57 -12.25
CA ARG A 34 -4.44 -4.39 -11.46
C ARG A 34 -3.26 -3.49 -11.12
N LYS A 35 -3.51 -2.19 -10.95
CA LYS A 35 -2.47 -1.21 -10.58
C LYS A 35 -2.38 -1.08 -9.06
N ALA A 36 -1.23 -1.48 -8.52
CA ALA A 36 -0.91 -1.39 -7.11
C ALA A 36 0.04 -0.21 -6.85
N TYR A 37 -0.33 0.64 -5.89
CA TYR A 37 0.39 1.83 -5.48
C TYR A 37 1.13 1.55 -4.18
N LEU A 38 2.43 1.82 -4.17
CA LEU A 38 3.31 1.48 -3.07
C LEU A 38 3.71 2.73 -2.29
N TYR A 39 3.54 2.68 -0.98
CA TYR A 39 3.82 3.80 -0.08
C TYR A 39 4.71 3.35 1.09
N LEU A 40 5.63 4.22 1.49
CA LEU A 40 6.38 4.13 2.72
C LEU A 40 5.89 5.20 3.69
N LEU A 41 5.50 4.81 4.91
CA LEU A 41 4.98 5.73 5.92
C LEU A 41 5.83 5.66 7.20
N LYS A 42 7.00 6.32 7.20
CA LYS A 42 8.03 6.28 8.27
C LYS A 42 8.42 4.86 8.71
N ASP A 43 7.58 4.24 9.54
CA ASP A 43 7.81 3.00 10.26
C ASP A 43 7.14 1.77 9.65
N PHE A 44 6.34 1.92 8.59
CA PHE A 44 5.67 0.79 7.92
C PHE A 44 5.42 1.06 6.43
N CYS A 45 5.16 0.01 5.65
CA CYS A 45 4.84 0.12 4.22
C CYS A 45 3.36 -0.19 3.95
N ALA A 46 2.81 0.35 2.87
CA ALA A 46 1.48 0.04 2.40
C ALA A 46 1.43 -0.18 0.89
N GLU A 47 0.63 -1.16 0.47
CA GLU A 47 0.18 -1.36 -0.91
C GLU A 47 -1.30 -0.98 -0.98
N VAL A 48 -1.66 -0.13 -1.94
CA VAL A 48 -3.04 0.29 -2.19
C VAL A 48 -3.43 -0.11 -3.60
N ILE A 49 -4.59 -0.73 -3.74
CA ILE A 49 -5.26 -0.95 -5.04
C ILE A 49 -6.53 -0.11 -5.01
N PHE A 50 -6.71 0.71 -6.03
CA PHE A 50 -7.89 1.57 -6.16
C PHE A 50 -8.94 0.92 -7.06
N GLN A 51 -10.18 1.36 -6.90
CA GLN A 51 -11.26 1.00 -7.82
C GLN A 51 -10.89 1.42 -9.24
N ASN A 52 -11.12 0.54 -10.21
CA ASN A 52 -10.78 0.75 -11.62
C ASN A 52 -9.33 1.20 -11.87
N ASP A 53 -8.42 0.90 -10.94
CA ASP A 53 -7.01 1.30 -11.01
C ASP A 53 -6.78 2.83 -11.07
N ASP A 54 -7.78 3.61 -10.68
CA ASP A 54 -7.76 5.07 -10.65
C ASP A 54 -7.48 5.59 -9.23
N ALA A 55 -6.36 6.28 -9.05
CA ALA A 55 -5.95 6.81 -7.75
C ALA A 55 -6.93 7.84 -7.18
N GLU A 56 -7.75 8.49 -8.02
CA GLU A 56 -8.75 9.48 -7.59
C GLU A 56 -10.03 8.84 -7.03
N LEU A 57 -10.22 7.54 -7.28
CA LEU A 57 -11.34 6.78 -6.73
C LEU A 57 -11.03 6.24 -5.34
N SER A 58 -12.05 5.63 -4.72
CA SER A 58 -11.90 5.00 -3.41
C SER A 58 -10.95 3.80 -3.48
N PRO A 59 -10.15 3.54 -2.42
CA PRO A 59 -9.32 2.36 -2.38
C PRO A 59 -10.20 1.11 -2.26
N GLU A 60 -9.92 0.12 -3.09
CA GLU A 60 -10.56 -1.20 -3.05
C GLU A 60 -9.87 -2.09 -2.01
N LYS A 61 -8.54 -2.02 -1.92
CA LYS A 61 -7.75 -2.83 -0.99
C LYS A 61 -6.53 -2.05 -0.49
N ILE A 62 -6.31 -2.11 0.82
CA ILE A 62 -5.11 -1.56 1.46
C ILE A 62 -4.43 -2.68 2.26
N THR A 63 -3.20 -3.01 1.89
CA THR A 63 -2.38 -4.01 2.56
C THR A 63 -1.22 -3.31 3.24
N THR A 64 -1.02 -3.53 4.54
CA THR A 64 0.05 -2.88 5.33
C THR A 64 1.07 -3.89 5.81
N PHE A 65 2.36 -3.55 5.75
CA PHE A 65 3.50 -4.39 6.11
C PHE A 65 4.25 -3.74 7.28
N ASP A 66 4.68 -4.50 8.28
CA ASP A 66 5.24 -3.90 9.50
C ASP A 66 6.59 -3.21 9.28
N ASN A 67 7.32 -3.59 8.24
CA ASN A 67 8.64 -3.04 7.94
C ASN A 67 9.01 -3.30 6.47
N VAL A 68 10.12 -2.69 6.04
CA VAL A 68 10.65 -2.81 4.67
C VAL A 68 11.03 -4.27 4.34
N LYS A 69 11.50 -5.06 5.31
CA LYS A 69 11.88 -6.46 5.09
C LYS A 69 10.67 -7.30 4.69
N GLU A 70 9.58 -7.23 5.45
CA GLU A 70 8.32 -7.92 5.10
C GLU A 70 7.77 -7.47 3.76
N PHE A 71 7.83 -6.15 3.50
CA PHE A 71 7.39 -5.58 2.25
C PHE A 71 8.20 -6.11 1.06
N ASN A 72 9.53 -6.14 1.17
CA ASN A 72 10.40 -6.68 0.13
C ASN A 72 10.18 -8.19 -0.07
N SER A 73 10.11 -8.98 1.02
CA SER A 73 9.81 -10.42 0.91
C SER A 73 8.45 -10.67 0.25
N TYR A 74 7.45 -9.83 0.52
CA TYR A 74 6.17 -9.86 -0.17
C TYR A 74 6.34 -9.60 -1.68
N LEU A 75 7.03 -8.53 -2.06
CA LEU A 75 7.27 -8.19 -3.46
C LEU A 75 8.05 -9.27 -4.20
N GLU A 76 9.09 -9.84 -3.60
CA GLU A 76 9.89 -10.93 -4.17
C GLU A 76 9.05 -12.19 -4.39
N ARG A 77 8.17 -12.54 -3.44
CA ARG A 77 7.28 -13.68 -3.59
C ARG A 77 6.31 -13.48 -4.74
N GLU A 78 5.72 -12.29 -4.85
CA GLU A 78 4.78 -11.96 -5.94
C GLU A 78 5.48 -11.93 -7.30
N PHE A 79 6.72 -11.43 -7.33
CA PHE A 79 7.56 -11.47 -8.51
C PHE A 79 7.78 -12.92 -8.96
N ARG A 80 8.25 -13.80 -8.05
CA ARG A 80 8.47 -15.23 -8.34
C ARG A 80 7.21 -15.99 -8.73
N ALA A 81 6.03 -15.57 -8.26
CA ALA A 81 4.77 -16.21 -8.62
C ALA A 81 4.25 -15.78 -10.02
N SER A 82 4.80 -14.70 -10.57
CA SER A 82 4.39 -14.15 -11.87
C SER A 82 5.28 -14.62 -13.04
N PHE A 83 6.34 -15.39 -12.76
CA PHE A 83 7.29 -15.97 -13.72
C PHE A 83 7.41 -17.48 -13.50
#